data_AF-W3VIF8-F1
#
_entry.id   AF-W3VIF8-F1
#
_cell.length_a   1.000
_cell.length_b   1.000
_cell.length_c   1.000
_cell.angle_alpha   90.00
_cell.angle_beta   90.00
_cell.angle_gamma   90.00
#
_symmetry.space_group_name_H-M   'P 1'
#
loop_
_entity.id
_entity.type
_entity.pdbx_description
1 polymer ?
#
loop_
_entity_poly.entity_id
_entity_poly.type
_entity_poly.pdbx_seq_one_letter_code
_entity_poly.pdbx_strand_id
1 'polypeptide(L)'
;MLRPGIAASLRSVTRGATPFQPRLLAPASMRLALGADCAFQRRALAASSLAQLPRLPLASIRPRTVIQRQAASQPDSDEEGPLPPPPEDVSAPSIPRALLFLYGFSSLALGGAALYSLRDTQHVADELRGARDVFGSISSYLTGDEGSSIWGRGVTEKRLQMVKKHETAERLGVRMQWLMGWCEQLHLPSGVTETIGRAYIICAEAYLDLAPSKQVVLPIVALNTAVFVAWTVAARRGGGWMMRNFLHRPSSSRMRTLLTSVFSHQTLIHFGLNNMALWSFGGAALYAASQQHKRVPEASPTPHFLAFFATAGVFAATVSHIVTAIRFRRVAALRGLDVAKSTVGRQASLGSSGAVYAALVMSACAFPDAKLGIILLPFVTFPIGVGVAGLVALDVAGIVLRWRLFDHWAHLAGAAFGYVYFHVGAKAWEDLKLMLLAQMRAHK
;
A
#
# COMPACT_ATOMS: atom_id res chain seq x y z
N MET A 1 2.44 -12.66 40.47
CA MET A 1 3.13 -13.89 40.93
C MET A 1 3.44 -14.76 39.72
N LEU A 2 4.72 -14.89 39.37
CA LEU A 2 5.21 -15.69 38.24
C LEU A 2 5.48 -17.14 38.69
N ARG A 3 5.08 -18.13 37.88
CA ARG A 3 5.37 -19.55 38.14
C ARG A 3 6.80 -19.93 37.68
N PRO A 4 7.56 -20.77 38.41
CA PRO A 4 9.00 -20.97 38.20
C PRO A 4 9.39 -21.94 37.06
N GLY A 5 8.45 -22.42 36.24
CA GLY A 5 8.72 -23.45 35.23
C GLY A 5 9.28 -22.96 33.89
N ILE A 6 9.32 -21.65 33.65
CA ILE A 6 9.61 -21.09 32.31
C ILE A 6 11.11 -20.89 32.05
N ALA A 7 11.96 -20.87 33.09
CA ALA A 7 13.41 -20.64 32.93
C ALA A 7 14.23 -21.91 32.62
N ALA A 8 13.65 -23.11 32.75
CA ALA A 8 14.38 -24.38 32.62
C ALA A 8 14.39 -24.96 31.19
N SER A 9 13.39 -24.64 30.36
CA SER A 9 13.27 -25.24 29.02
C SER A 9 14.18 -24.59 27.95
N LEU A 10 14.70 -23.38 28.21
CA LEU A 10 15.58 -22.67 27.28
C LEU A 10 17.09 -22.97 27.46
N ARG A 11 17.48 -23.75 28.48
CA ARG A 11 18.90 -24.12 28.72
C ARG A 11 19.31 -25.50 28.18
N SER A 12 18.37 -26.36 27.77
CA SER A 12 18.70 -27.70 27.26
C SER A 12 19.02 -27.72 25.76
N VAL A 13 18.66 -26.68 25.00
CA VAL A 13 18.85 -26.62 23.53
C VAL A 13 20.23 -26.06 23.13
N THR A 14 20.98 -25.44 24.05
CA THR A 14 22.27 -24.78 23.75
C THR A 14 23.52 -25.60 24.06
N ARG A 15 23.42 -26.89 24.41
CA ARG A 15 24.59 -27.76 24.71
C ARG A 15 25.05 -28.68 23.58
N GLY A 16 24.52 -28.52 22.36
CA GLY A 16 24.79 -29.42 21.23
C GLY A 16 25.63 -28.88 20.07
N ALA A 17 26.29 -27.73 20.20
CA ALA A 17 27.09 -27.15 19.11
C ALA A 17 28.59 -27.12 19.47
N THR A 18 29.39 -27.91 18.76
CA THR A 18 30.85 -27.86 18.78
C THR A 18 31.38 -26.58 18.11
N PRO A 19 32.50 -25.99 18.58
CA PRO A 19 32.98 -24.71 18.07
C PRO A 19 33.75 -24.85 16.76
N PHE A 20 33.31 -24.16 15.71
CA PHE A 20 34.01 -24.00 14.44
C PHE A 20 34.96 -22.79 14.53
N GLN A 21 36.26 -23.00 14.33
CA GLN A 21 37.26 -21.91 14.30
C GLN A 21 37.22 -21.16 12.95
N PRO A 22 37.30 -19.82 12.93
CA PRO A 22 37.42 -19.06 11.68
C PRO A 22 38.89 -18.93 11.26
N ARG A 23 39.24 -19.46 10.08
CA ARG A 23 40.49 -19.09 9.38
C ARG A 23 40.29 -17.73 8.69
N LEU A 24 41.10 -16.75 9.08
CA LEU A 24 41.28 -15.49 8.34
C LEU A 24 41.90 -15.78 6.96
N LEU A 25 41.30 -15.22 5.91
CA LEU A 25 41.95 -15.02 4.61
C LEU A 25 41.79 -13.55 4.21
N ALA A 26 42.94 -12.89 4.01
CA ALA A 26 43.09 -11.50 3.60
C ALA A 26 42.66 -11.26 2.14
N PRO A 27 42.33 -10.00 1.75
CA PRO A 27 41.87 -9.70 0.39
C PRO A 27 43.04 -9.60 -0.59
N ALA A 28 43.01 -10.40 -1.66
CA ALA A 28 43.92 -10.27 -2.79
C ALA A 28 43.47 -9.10 -3.69
N SER A 29 44.40 -8.18 -3.92
CA SER A 29 44.29 -6.99 -4.77
C SER A 29 44.41 -7.38 -6.24
N MET A 30 43.42 -7.01 -7.07
CA MET A 30 43.49 -7.20 -8.52
C MET A 30 43.98 -5.91 -9.18
N ARG A 31 45.25 -5.94 -9.64
CA ARG A 31 45.88 -4.90 -10.46
C ARG A 31 45.47 -5.07 -11.93
N LEU A 32 45.26 -3.95 -12.59
CA LEU A 32 45.21 -3.81 -14.05
C LEU A 32 46.50 -4.33 -14.70
N ALA A 33 46.37 -5.01 -15.84
CA ALA A 33 47.42 -5.14 -16.84
C ALA A 33 46.81 -5.07 -18.25
N LEU A 34 47.37 -4.16 -19.05
CA LEU A 34 47.17 -3.93 -20.48
C LEU A 34 48.00 -4.93 -21.32
N GLY A 35 47.56 -5.18 -22.57
CA GLY A 35 48.32 -5.84 -23.66
C GLY A 35 47.53 -6.98 -24.31
N ALA A 36 46.85 -6.78 -25.44
CA ALA A 36 47.32 -6.73 -26.84
C ALA A 36 47.33 -8.11 -27.55
N ASP A 37 46.55 -8.17 -28.64
CA ASP A 37 46.61 -9.02 -29.86
C ASP A 37 46.53 -10.55 -29.79
N CYS A 38 45.50 -11.16 -30.39
CA CYS A 38 45.54 -11.68 -31.78
C CYS A 38 44.34 -12.61 -32.15
N ALA A 39 43.83 -12.43 -33.37
CA ALA A 39 43.23 -13.40 -34.32
C ALA A 39 41.98 -14.27 -33.98
N PHE A 40 40.85 -13.83 -34.55
CA PHE A 40 40.05 -14.49 -35.60
C PHE A 40 39.93 -16.04 -35.61
N GLN A 41 38.75 -16.56 -35.26
CA GLN A 41 38.17 -17.73 -35.97
C GLN A 41 36.64 -17.82 -35.80
N ARG A 42 35.94 -17.65 -36.92
CA ARG A 42 34.50 -17.93 -37.08
C ARG A 42 34.29 -19.44 -37.20
N ARG A 43 33.28 -20.00 -36.52
CA ARG A 43 32.62 -21.23 -36.95
C ARG A 43 31.12 -21.13 -36.71
N ALA A 44 30.40 -21.05 -37.83
CA ALA A 44 28.97 -21.31 -37.93
C ALA A 44 28.73 -22.81 -37.76
N LEU A 45 27.66 -23.19 -37.04
CA LEU A 45 27.10 -24.53 -37.11
C LEU A 45 25.61 -24.44 -37.41
N ALA A 46 25.27 -25.15 -38.48
CA ALA A 46 24.00 -25.17 -39.15
C ALA A 46 22.95 -25.98 -38.39
N ALA A 47 21.70 -25.59 -38.62
CA ALA A 47 20.51 -26.38 -38.35
C ALA A 47 20.54 -27.69 -39.15
N SER A 48 20.10 -28.79 -38.53
CA SER A 48 19.24 -29.84 -39.11
C SER A 48 19.12 -31.03 -38.15
N SER A 49 17.95 -31.66 -38.20
CA SER A 49 17.61 -32.97 -37.63
C SER A 49 17.05 -32.97 -36.21
N LEU A 50 15.72 -32.94 -36.12
CA LEU A 50 14.93 -33.89 -35.32
C LEU A 50 13.45 -33.73 -35.73
N ALA A 51 13.11 -34.31 -36.88
CA ALA A 51 11.75 -34.68 -37.22
C ALA A 51 11.59 -36.16 -36.86
N GLN A 52 10.60 -36.48 -36.01
CA GLN A 52 9.83 -37.74 -35.91
C GLN A 52 9.46 -38.03 -34.45
N LEU A 53 8.29 -37.56 -34.03
CA LEU A 53 7.52 -38.13 -32.92
C LEU A 53 6.03 -38.20 -33.34
N PRO A 54 5.31 -39.28 -32.99
CA PRO A 54 3.95 -39.52 -33.47
C PRO A 54 2.94 -38.59 -32.80
N ARG A 55 1.98 -38.09 -33.60
CA ARG A 55 0.90 -37.19 -33.18
C ARG A 55 -0.23 -37.98 -32.49
N LEU A 56 -0.36 -37.83 -31.17
CA LEU A 56 -1.59 -38.17 -30.44
C LEU A 56 -2.59 -37.00 -30.53
N PRO A 57 -3.90 -37.24 -30.70
CA PRO A 57 -4.88 -36.17 -30.81
C PRO A 57 -5.13 -35.55 -29.43
N LEU A 58 -4.62 -34.34 -29.19
CA LEU A 58 -5.04 -33.53 -28.06
C LEU A 58 -6.47 -33.05 -28.29
N ALA A 59 -7.42 -33.67 -27.59
CA ALA A 59 -8.72 -33.10 -27.34
C ALA A 59 -8.53 -31.68 -26.77
N SER A 60 -9.17 -30.70 -27.41
CA SER A 60 -9.03 -29.28 -27.08
C SER A 60 -9.62 -28.96 -25.71
N ILE A 61 -8.84 -29.13 -24.65
CA ILE A 61 -9.12 -28.49 -23.37
C ILE A 61 -8.64 -27.04 -23.52
N ARG A 62 -9.51 -26.17 -24.03
CA ARG A 62 -9.33 -24.72 -23.90
C ARG A 62 -9.66 -24.36 -22.44
N PRO A 63 -8.70 -23.92 -21.61
CA PRO A 63 -9.08 -23.21 -20.40
C PRO A 63 -9.75 -21.90 -20.83
N ARG A 64 -11.08 -21.82 -20.71
CA ARG A 64 -11.83 -20.57 -20.80
C ARG A 64 -11.45 -19.72 -19.58
N THR A 65 -10.28 -19.10 -19.62
CA THR A 65 -9.90 -18.07 -18.64
C THR A 65 -10.79 -16.85 -18.86
N VAL A 66 -11.60 -16.54 -17.85
CA VAL A 66 -12.38 -15.29 -17.71
C VAL A 66 -11.51 -14.03 -17.87
N ILE A 67 -10.18 -14.18 -17.82
CA ILE A 67 -9.14 -13.16 -18.01
C ILE A 67 -9.29 -12.40 -19.34
N GLN A 68 -9.79 -13.04 -20.40
CA GLN A 68 -9.85 -12.40 -21.73
C GLN A 68 -11.19 -11.74 -22.06
N ARG A 69 -12.27 -12.01 -21.30
CA ARG A 69 -13.61 -11.44 -21.60
C ARG A 69 -13.85 -10.05 -21.02
N GLN A 70 -12.97 -9.54 -20.16
CA GLN A 70 -13.13 -8.20 -19.56
C GLN A 70 -11.93 -7.28 -19.76
N ALA A 71 -10.74 -7.81 -20.08
CA ALA A 71 -9.68 -6.99 -20.68
C ALA A 71 -10.05 -6.55 -22.11
N ALA A 72 -10.92 -7.31 -22.80
CA ALA A 72 -11.44 -7.02 -24.13
C ALA A 72 -12.84 -6.38 -24.15
N SER A 73 -13.23 -5.64 -23.11
CA SER A 73 -14.42 -4.78 -23.17
C SER A 73 -14.07 -3.30 -23.27
N GLN A 74 -12.99 -3.00 -23.97
CA GLN A 74 -12.81 -1.69 -24.59
C GLN A 74 -12.65 -1.95 -26.09
N PRO A 75 -13.71 -1.72 -26.89
CA PRO A 75 -13.53 -1.63 -28.33
C PRO A 75 -12.66 -0.40 -28.58
N ASP A 76 -11.47 -0.65 -29.08
CA ASP A 76 -10.85 0.27 -30.02
C ASP A 76 -11.75 0.40 -31.25
N SER A 77 -11.63 1.56 -31.86
CA SER A 77 -12.31 2.02 -33.07
C SER A 77 -12.52 0.95 -34.14
N ASP A 78 -13.73 0.98 -34.72
CA ASP A 78 -14.07 0.58 -36.09
C ASP A 78 -14.49 -0.87 -36.42
N GLU A 79 -14.82 -1.72 -35.44
CA GLU A 79 -15.62 -2.95 -35.72
C GLU A 79 -17.06 -2.83 -35.18
N GLU A 80 -18.01 -2.56 -36.07
CA GLU A 80 -19.45 -2.55 -35.84
C GLU A 80 -19.98 -3.97 -35.56
N GLY A 81 -19.81 -4.44 -34.32
CA GLY A 81 -20.70 -5.43 -33.71
C GLY A 81 -21.61 -4.72 -32.69
N PRO A 82 -22.91 -5.08 -32.57
CA PRO A 82 -23.76 -4.50 -31.55
C PRO A 82 -23.15 -4.76 -30.16
N LEU A 83 -22.80 -3.68 -29.45
CA LEU A 83 -22.34 -3.80 -28.06
C LEU A 83 -23.41 -4.53 -27.25
N PRO A 84 -23.02 -5.48 -26.37
CA PRO A 84 -23.99 -6.11 -25.48
C PRO A 84 -24.74 -5.03 -24.69
N PRO A 85 -26.03 -5.26 -24.38
CA PRO A 85 -26.87 -4.24 -23.77
C PRO A 85 -26.18 -3.62 -22.53
N PRO A 86 -26.35 -2.31 -22.31
CA PRO A 86 -25.81 -1.66 -21.12
C PRO A 86 -26.36 -2.40 -19.88
N PRO A 87 -25.56 -2.53 -18.81
CA PRO A 87 -26.06 -3.11 -17.57
C PRO A 87 -27.36 -2.43 -17.14
N GLU A 88 -28.33 -3.19 -16.61
CA GLU A 88 -29.65 -2.67 -16.24
C GLU A 88 -29.61 -1.52 -15.22
N ASP A 89 -28.51 -1.41 -14.46
CA ASP A 89 -28.30 -0.41 -13.41
C ASP A 89 -27.56 0.87 -13.87
N VAL A 90 -27.48 1.13 -15.18
CA VAL A 90 -26.82 2.35 -15.69
C VAL A 90 -27.72 3.57 -15.52
N SER A 91 -27.32 4.45 -14.60
CA SER A 91 -27.93 5.75 -14.32
C SER A 91 -26.96 6.90 -14.58
N ALA A 92 -27.48 8.12 -14.73
CA ALA A 92 -26.64 9.30 -14.85
C ALA A 92 -25.79 9.48 -13.56
N PRO A 93 -24.45 9.58 -13.66
CA PRO A 93 -23.60 9.70 -12.47
C PRO A 93 -23.92 10.95 -11.65
N SER A 94 -23.95 10.80 -10.33
CA SER A 94 -24.34 11.85 -9.39
C SER A 94 -23.13 12.50 -8.73
N ILE A 95 -22.80 13.70 -9.20
CA ILE A 95 -21.78 14.58 -8.61
C ILE A 95 -22.04 14.90 -7.13
N PRO A 96 -23.23 15.36 -6.71
CA PRO A 96 -23.45 15.74 -5.31
C PRO A 96 -23.30 14.54 -4.35
N ARG A 97 -23.72 13.34 -4.77
CA ARG A 97 -23.53 12.12 -3.96
C ARG A 97 -22.05 11.75 -3.80
N ALA A 98 -21.26 11.89 -4.86
CA ALA A 98 -19.83 11.64 -4.83
C ALA A 98 -19.10 12.66 -3.92
N LEU A 99 -19.45 13.94 -4.02
CA LEU A 99 -18.92 14.99 -3.14
C LEU A 99 -19.31 14.76 -1.68
N LEU A 100 -20.58 14.47 -1.40
CA LEU A 100 -21.04 14.16 -0.03
C LEU A 100 -20.29 12.96 0.55
N PHE A 101 -20.06 11.91 -0.25
CA PHE A 101 -19.28 10.76 0.17
C PHE A 101 -17.82 11.15 0.45
N LEU A 102 -17.18 11.94 -0.42
CA LEU A 102 -15.82 12.43 -0.21
C LEU A 102 -15.69 13.21 1.10
N TYR A 103 -16.55 14.21 1.32
CA TYR A 103 -16.50 15.03 2.53
C TYR A 103 -16.80 14.20 3.78
N GLY A 104 -17.88 13.42 3.77
CA GLY A 104 -18.26 12.58 4.90
C GLY A 104 -17.17 11.54 5.25
N PHE A 105 -16.66 10.83 4.25
CA PHE A 105 -15.60 9.86 4.45
C PHE A 105 -14.30 10.51 4.95
N SER A 106 -13.87 11.62 4.33
CA SER A 106 -12.59 12.26 4.69
C SER A 106 -12.62 12.82 6.11
N SER A 107 -13.73 13.46 6.51
CA SER A 107 -13.90 13.96 7.87
C SER A 107 -13.90 12.82 8.90
N LEU A 108 -14.59 11.72 8.62
CA LEU A 108 -14.60 10.55 9.51
C LEU A 108 -13.25 9.83 9.55
N ALA A 109 -12.58 9.69 8.41
CA ALA A 109 -11.29 9.00 8.32
C ALA A 109 -10.19 9.79 9.03
N LEU A 110 -10.04 11.09 8.73
CA LEU A 110 -9.02 11.93 9.36
C LEU A 110 -9.34 12.20 10.84
N GLY A 111 -10.60 12.56 11.16
CA GLY A 111 -11.03 12.79 12.54
C GLY A 111 -10.95 11.53 13.41
N GLY A 112 -11.45 10.41 12.90
CA GLY A 112 -11.40 9.12 13.57
C GLY A 112 -9.96 8.61 13.77
N ALA A 113 -9.09 8.77 12.76
CA ALA A 113 -7.69 8.39 12.88
C ALA A 113 -6.92 9.29 13.85
N ALA A 114 -7.20 10.60 13.88
CA ALA A 114 -6.60 11.52 14.84
C ALA A 114 -7.03 11.19 16.27
N LEU A 115 -8.33 10.96 16.50
CA LEU A 115 -8.85 10.52 17.80
C LEU A 115 -8.23 9.19 18.24
N TYR A 116 -8.13 8.23 17.32
CA TYR A 116 -7.49 6.95 17.59
C TYR A 116 -6.01 7.14 17.95
N SER A 117 -5.26 7.93 17.18
CA SER A 117 -3.84 8.25 17.44
C SER A 117 -3.65 8.86 18.82
N LEU A 118 -4.50 9.81 19.23
CA LEU A 118 -4.44 10.45 20.54
C LEU A 118 -4.74 9.48 21.67
N ARG A 119 -5.79 8.66 21.55
CA ARG A 119 -6.16 7.68 22.57
C ARG A 119 -5.12 6.57 22.71
N ASP A 120 -4.61 6.07 21.60
CA ASP A 120 -3.53 5.08 21.57
C ASP A 120 -2.27 5.64 22.22
N THR A 121 -1.90 6.89 21.88
CA THR A 121 -0.74 7.55 22.49
C THR A 121 -0.93 7.80 23.98
N GLN A 122 -2.14 8.19 24.41
CA GLN A 122 -2.43 8.35 25.83
C GLN A 122 -2.30 7.03 26.59
N HIS A 123 -2.84 5.94 26.05
CA HIS A 123 -2.73 4.61 26.64
C HIS A 123 -1.27 4.19 26.83
N VAL A 124 -0.45 4.33 25.79
CA VAL A 124 0.99 4.04 25.83
C VAL A 124 1.72 4.95 26.82
N ALA A 125 1.31 6.22 26.93
CA ALA A 125 1.89 7.16 27.88
C ALA A 125 1.51 6.84 29.34
N ASP A 126 0.29 6.35 29.58
CA ASP A 126 -0.17 5.90 30.90
C ASP A 126 0.63 4.66 31.33
N GLU A 127 0.86 3.70 30.42
CA GLU A 127 1.69 2.51 30.66
C GLU A 127 3.15 2.88 30.97
N LEU A 128 3.75 3.77 30.17
CA LEU A 128 5.11 4.25 30.38
C LEU A 128 5.29 4.94 31.74
N ARG A 129 4.27 5.67 32.20
CA ARG A 129 4.26 6.30 33.52
C ARG A 129 4.11 5.28 34.64
N GLY A 130 3.18 4.33 34.53
CA GLY A 130 3.03 3.26 35.51
C GLY A 130 4.32 2.42 35.68
N ALA A 131 5.03 2.14 34.58
CA ALA A 131 6.33 1.47 34.64
C ALA A 131 7.42 2.35 35.31
N ARG A 132 7.38 3.67 35.09
CA ARG A 132 8.27 4.61 35.77
C ARG A 132 7.95 4.77 37.24
N ASP A 133 6.71 4.72 37.69
CA ASP A 133 6.42 4.87 39.13
C ASP A 133 7.03 3.72 39.94
N VAL A 134 7.25 2.55 39.31
CA VAL A 134 7.93 1.38 39.90
C VAL A 134 9.47 1.53 39.92
N PHE A 135 10.08 2.15 38.90
CA PHE A 135 11.55 2.24 38.76
C PHE A 135 12.13 3.67 38.87
N GLY A 136 11.28 4.67 38.99
CA GLY A 136 11.56 6.10 38.82
C GLY A 136 11.99 6.80 40.10
N SER A 137 11.76 6.20 41.28
CA SER A 137 12.34 6.69 42.55
C SER A 137 13.87 6.66 42.54
N ILE A 138 14.48 5.86 41.68
CA ILE A 138 15.95 5.69 41.58
C ILE A 138 16.51 6.48 40.38
N SER A 139 15.76 6.58 39.27
CA SER A 139 16.26 7.22 38.03
C SER A 139 16.14 8.74 38.00
N SER A 140 15.24 9.34 38.79
CA SER A 140 15.04 10.80 38.84
C SER A 140 16.23 11.57 39.44
N TYR A 141 17.08 10.89 40.22
CA TYR A 141 18.31 11.47 40.78
C TYR A 141 19.49 11.52 39.78
N LEU A 142 19.44 10.80 38.66
CA LEU A 142 20.61 10.56 37.80
C LEU A 142 20.53 11.14 36.38
N THR A 143 19.36 11.56 35.90
CA THR A 143 19.23 12.07 34.52
C THR A 143 18.38 13.32 34.44
N GLY A 144 19.04 14.48 34.35
CA GLY A 144 18.43 15.79 34.13
C GLY A 144 18.14 16.06 32.66
N ASP A 145 17.02 15.52 32.15
CA ASP A 145 16.41 15.98 30.90
C ASP A 145 14.88 15.95 31.04
N GLU A 146 14.37 16.87 31.86
CA GLU A 146 12.96 16.98 32.24
C GLU A 146 12.23 18.03 31.40
N GLY A 147 12.00 17.73 30.12
CA GLY A 147 10.96 18.42 29.36
C GLY A 147 9.56 17.97 29.81
N SER A 148 8.66 18.92 30.11
CA SER A 148 7.23 18.62 30.23
C SER A 148 6.67 18.36 28.82
N SER A 149 6.24 17.13 28.55
CA SER A 149 5.52 16.83 27.32
C SER A 149 4.02 16.87 27.57
N ILE A 150 3.25 17.01 26.49
CA ILE A 150 1.79 16.96 26.49
C ILE A 150 1.24 15.73 27.23
N TRP A 151 2.02 14.65 27.26
CA TRP A 151 1.64 13.35 27.84
C TRP A 151 2.21 13.12 29.24
N GLY A 152 2.91 14.09 29.82
CA GLY A 152 3.53 14.01 31.13
C GLY A 152 5.04 14.18 31.11
N ARG A 153 5.65 14.31 32.29
CA ARG A 153 7.07 14.61 32.45
C ARG A 153 7.95 13.49 31.88
N GLY A 154 8.88 13.86 31.00
CA GLY A 154 9.85 12.94 30.39
C GLY A 154 9.25 11.88 29.44
N VAL A 155 8.00 12.03 29.00
CA VAL A 155 7.37 11.20 27.97
C VAL A 155 7.72 11.79 26.60
N THR A 156 8.76 11.26 25.96
CA THR A 156 9.20 11.69 24.62
C THR A 156 8.63 10.78 23.52
N GLU A 157 8.53 11.28 22.29
CA GLU A 157 8.05 10.48 21.14
C GLU A 157 8.86 9.20 20.94
N LYS A 158 10.19 9.29 21.07
CA LYS A 158 11.08 8.12 20.97
C LYS A 158 10.75 7.04 22.00
N ARG A 159 10.42 7.44 23.25
CA ARG A 159 10.00 6.49 24.29
C ARG A 159 8.63 5.90 23.99
N LEU A 160 7.68 6.71 23.53
CA LEU A 160 6.35 6.24 23.11
C LEU A 160 6.46 5.20 21.98
N GLN A 161 7.26 5.47 20.96
CA GLN A 161 7.48 4.55 19.84
C GLN A 161 8.20 3.27 20.26
N MET A 162 9.13 3.35 21.22
CA MET A 162 9.80 2.17 21.79
C MET A 162 8.81 1.26 22.52
N VAL A 163 7.97 1.83 23.40
CA VAL A 163 6.92 1.06 24.09
C VAL A 163 5.92 0.51 23.09
N LYS A 164 5.53 1.28 22.07
CA LYS A 164 4.62 0.82 21.03
C LYS A 164 5.19 -0.35 20.21
N LYS A 165 6.49 -0.33 19.92
CA LYS A 165 7.19 -1.44 19.26
C LYS A 165 7.17 -2.69 20.15
N HIS A 166 7.39 -2.55 21.45
CA HIS A 166 7.29 -3.65 22.42
C HIS A 166 5.88 -4.24 22.48
N GLU A 167 4.85 -3.40 22.64
CA GLU A 167 3.44 -3.80 22.65
C GLU A 167 3.07 -4.55 21.35
N THR A 168 3.57 -4.08 20.21
CA THR A 168 3.35 -4.73 18.92
C THR A 168 4.02 -6.10 18.86
N ALA A 169 5.23 -6.26 19.41
CA ALA A 169 5.93 -7.53 19.49
C ALA A 169 5.16 -8.55 20.36
N GLU A 170 4.64 -8.12 21.51
CA GLU A 170 3.80 -8.96 22.37
C GLU A 170 2.52 -9.43 21.65
N ARG A 171 1.83 -8.51 20.96
CA ARG A 171 0.65 -8.85 20.13
C ARG A 171 0.99 -9.85 19.04
N LEU A 172 2.16 -9.74 18.41
CA LEU A 172 2.63 -10.71 17.42
C LEU A 172 2.93 -12.08 18.07
N GLY A 173 3.46 -12.11 19.29
CA GLY A 173 3.66 -13.33 20.07
C GLY A 173 2.34 -14.05 20.42
N VAL A 174 1.31 -13.30 20.84
CA VAL A 174 -0.02 -13.88 21.11
C VAL A 174 -0.65 -14.45 19.84
N ARG A 175 -0.54 -13.75 18.71
CA ARG A 175 -1.04 -14.23 17.40
C ARG A 175 -0.32 -15.49 16.93
N MET A 176 0.98 -15.60 17.21
CA MET A 176 1.74 -16.80 16.95
C MET A 176 1.20 -17.99 17.75
N GLN A 177 0.98 -17.83 19.05
CA GLN A 177 0.40 -18.90 19.89
C GLN A 177 -0.96 -19.35 19.36
N TRP A 178 -1.80 -18.39 18.96
CA TRP A 178 -3.09 -18.68 18.35
C TRP A 178 -2.94 -19.45 17.02
N LEU A 179 -2.01 -19.04 16.16
CA LEU A 179 -1.72 -19.73 14.89
C LEU A 179 -1.24 -21.17 15.12
N MET A 180 -0.34 -21.38 16.08
CA MET A 180 0.15 -22.71 16.44
C MET A 180 -0.97 -23.59 17.01
N GLY A 181 -1.85 -23.03 17.84
CA GLY A 181 -3.04 -23.74 18.32
C GLY A 181 -3.96 -24.22 17.19
N TRP A 182 -4.11 -23.45 16.11
CA TRP A 182 -4.84 -23.90 14.92
C TRP A 182 -4.11 -24.99 14.15
N CYS A 183 -2.78 -24.92 14.03
CA CYS A 183 -2.01 -25.97 13.38
C CYS A 183 -2.16 -27.31 14.10
N GLU A 184 -2.20 -27.27 15.44
CA GLU A 184 -2.47 -28.42 16.29
C GLU A 184 -3.90 -28.95 16.11
N GLN A 185 -4.92 -28.07 16.15
CA GLN A 185 -6.32 -28.46 15.97
C GLN A 185 -6.61 -29.09 14.59
N LEU A 186 -5.91 -28.62 13.55
CA LEU A 186 -5.99 -29.17 12.20
C LEU A 186 -5.14 -30.43 12.01
N HIS A 187 -4.46 -30.92 13.06
CA HIS A 187 -3.60 -32.10 13.05
C HIS A 187 -2.53 -32.04 11.94
N LEU A 188 -1.93 -30.86 11.72
CA LEU A 188 -0.88 -30.70 10.71
C LEU A 188 0.40 -31.47 11.10
N PRO A 189 1.14 -32.04 10.14
CA PRO A 189 2.42 -32.70 10.42
C PRO A 189 3.42 -31.76 11.12
N SER A 190 4.23 -32.30 12.03
CA SER A 190 5.19 -31.52 12.83
C SER A 190 6.11 -30.64 11.99
N GLY A 191 6.65 -31.17 10.88
CA GLY A 191 7.49 -30.41 9.96
C GLY A 191 6.78 -29.22 9.29
N VAL A 192 5.47 -29.33 9.04
CA VAL A 192 4.66 -28.24 8.48
C VAL A 192 4.44 -27.16 9.53
N THR A 193 4.01 -27.55 10.75
CA THR A 193 3.79 -26.62 11.86
C THR A 193 5.08 -25.87 12.22
N GLU A 194 6.23 -26.55 12.25
CA GLU A 194 7.53 -25.93 12.48
C GLU A 194 7.89 -24.93 11.38
N THR A 195 7.66 -25.27 10.11
CA THR A 195 7.93 -24.38 8.98
C THR A 195 7.05 -23.13 9.04
N ILE A 196 5.75 -23.28 9.35
CA ILE A 196 4.81 -22.17 9.54
C ILE A 196 5.29 -21.27 10.69
N GLY A 197 5.68 -21.87 11.82
CA GLY A 197 6.17 -21.12 12.97
C GLY A 197 7.43 -20.32 12.64
N ARG A 198 8.45 -20.97 12.05
CA ARG A 198 9.68 -20.28 11.62
C ARG A 198 9.41 -19.15 10.63
N ALA A 199 8.57 -19.39 9.63
CA ALA A 199 8.19 -18.37 8.66
C ALA A 199 7.48 -17.18 9.32
N TYR A 200 6.60 -17.44 10.30
CA TYR A 200 5.93 -16.38 11.06
C TYR A 200 6.93 -15.53 11.84
N ILE A 201 7.86 -16.15 12.57
CA ILE A 201 8.87 -15.44 13.37
C ILE A 201 9.73 -14.56 12.46
N ILE A 202 10.24 -15.10 11.35
CA ILE A 202 11.04 -14.36 10.38
C ILE A 202 10.27 -13.13 9.87
N CYS A 203 9.00 -13.31 9.51
CA CYS A 203 8.17 -12.20 9.04
C CYS A 203 7.86 -11.17 10.14
N ALA A 204 7.62 -11.62 11.38
CA ALA A 204 7.32 -10.76 12.52
C ALA A 204 8.54 -9.92 12.92
N GLU A 205 9.72 -10.53 13.00
CA GLU A 205 10.99 -9.85 13.24
C GLU A 205 11.29 -8.85 12.11
N ALA A 206 11.19 -9.29 10.85
CA ALA A 206 11.39 -8.42 9.70
C ALA A 206 10.45 -7.20 9.74
N TYR A 207 9.18 -7.37 10.12
CA TYR A 207 8.24 -6.26 10.28
C TYR A 207 8.63 -5.30 11.42
N LEU A 208 9.02 -5.84 12.58
CA LEU A 208 9.44 -5.03 13.72
C LEU A 208 10.70 -4.22 13.42
N ASP A 209 11.58 -4.71 12.56
CA ASP A 209 12.83 -4.04 12.17
C ASP A 209 12.68 -3.04 11.01
N LEU A 210 11.52 -2.99 10.37
CA LEU A 210 11.22 -1.95 9.39
C LEU A 210 11.24 -0.55 10.03
N ALA A 211 11.71 0.43 9.26
CA ALA A 211 11.52 1.84 9.60
C ALA A 211 10.02 2.18 9.71
N PRO A 212 9.62 3.13 10.59
CA PRO A 212 8.20 3.50 10.77
C PRO A 212 7.50 3.86 9.44
N SER A 213 8.20 4.55 8.54
CA SER A 213 7.69 4.92 7.20
C SER A 213 7.41 3.73 6.27
N LYS A 214 7.98 2.54 6.53
CA LYS A 214 7.67 1.30 5.81
C LYS A 214 6.63 0.47 6.53
N GLN A 215 6.61 0.47 7.87
CA GLN A 215 5.61 -0.22 8.66
C GLN A 215 4.19 0.23 8.32
N VAL A 216 3.97 1.53 8.12
CA VAL A 216 2.65 2.09 7.76
C VAL A 216 2.12 1.59 6.42
N VAL A 217 2.99 1.12 5.51
CA VAL A 217 2.61 0.65 4.18
C VAL A 217 2.04 -0.77 4.22
N LEU A 218 2.53 -1.63 5.13
CA LEU A 218 2.16 -3.05 5.13
C LEU A 218 0.66 -3.33 5.32
N PRO A 219 -0.09 -2.63 6.20
CA PRO A 219 -1.53 -2.85 6.30
C PRO A 219 -2.27 -2.65 4.97
N ILE A 220 -1.83 -1.69 4.15
CA ILE A 220 -2.41 -1.42 2.83
C ILE A 220 -2.04 -2.52 1.83
N VAL A 221 -0.76 -2.92 1.79
CA VAL A 221 -0.30 -4.01 0.93
C VAL A 221 -1.02 -5.32 1.29
N ALA A 222 -1.19 -5.61 2.57
CA ALA A 222 -1.93 -6.78 3.04
C ALA A 222 -3.40 -6.74 2.60
N LEU A 223 -4.08 -5.60 2.74
CA LEU A 223 -5.45 -5.42 2.28
C LEU A 223 -5.57 -5.57 0.76
N ASN A 224 -4.68 -4.92 -0.01
CA ASN A 224 -4.62 -5.06 -1.47
C ASN A 224 -4.41 -6.51 -1.89
N THR A 225 -3.54 -7.24 -1.18
CA THR A 225 -3.26 -8.66 -1.44
C THR A 225 -4.50 -9.51 -1.20
N ALA A 226 -5.20 -9.29 -0.08
CA ALA A 226 -6.43 -10.00 0.22
C ALA A 226 -7.52 -9.75 -0.84
N VAL A 227 -7.69 -8.50 -1.29
CA VAL A 227 -8.66 -8.13 -2.33
C VAL A 227 -8.25 -8.72 -3.70
N PHE A 228 -6.96 -8.73 -4.03
CA PHE A 228 -6.45 -9.36 -5.26
C PHE A 228 -6.67 -10.88 -5.26
N VAL A 229 -6.44 -11.56 -4.14
CA VAL A 229 -6.76 -12.98 -3.98
C VAL A 229 -8.27 -13.20 -4.10
N ALA A 230 -9.09 -12.34 -3.51
CA ALA A 230 -10.55 -12.40 -3.64
C ALA A 230 -11.01 -12.27 -5.11
N TRP A 231 -10.37 -11.42 -5.93
CA TRP A 231 -10.61 -11.38 -7.38
C TRP A 231 -10.30 -12.72 -8.05
N THR A 232 -9.18 -13.34 -7.69
CA THR A 232 -8.75 -14.64 -8.25
C THR A 232 -9.71 -15.77 -7.90
N VAL A 233 -10.24 -15.78 -6.68
CA VAL A 233 -11.25 -16.76 -6.23
C VAL A 233 -12.60 -16.46 -6.89
N ALA A 234 -13.04 -15.20 -6.89
CA ALA A 234 -14.32 -14.80 -7.45
C ALA A 234 -14.40 -14.97 -8.97
N ALA A 235 -13.29 -14.85 -9.70
CA ALA A 235 -13.23 -15.11 -11.14
C ALA A 235 -13.72 -16.53 -11.49
N ARG A 236 -13.48 -17.51 -10.61
CA ARG A 236 -14.00 -18.89 -10.76
C ARG A 236 -15.51 -19.00 -10.55
N ARG A 237 -16.12 -18.01 -9.88
CA ARG A 237 -17.56 -17.94 -9.54
C ARG A 237 -18.29 -16.82 -10.31
N GLY A 238 -17.75 -16.39 -11.45
CA GLY A 238 -18.35 -15.37 -12.31
C GLY A 238 -18.12 -13.91 -11.91
N GLY A 239 -17.39 -13.63 -10.82
CA GLY A 239 -16.86 -12.30 -10.49
C GLY A 239 -17.86 -11.20 -10.10
N GLY A 240 -19.17 -11.44 -10.24
CA GLY A 240 -20.21 -10.41 -10.10
C GLY A 240 -20.26 -9.72 -8.72
N TRP A 241 -19.88 -10.41 -7.64
CA TRP A 241 -19.79 -9.78 -6.31
C TRP A 241 -18.64 -8.77 -6.23
N MET A 242 -17.46 -9.12 -6.76
CA MET A 242 -16.31 -8.22 -6.79
C MET A 242 -16.58 -7.03 -7.71
N MET A 243 -17.21 -7.26 -8.87
CA MET A 243 -17.62 -6.18 -9.79
C MET A 243 -18.57 -5.16 -9.15
N ARG A 244 -19.46 -5.60 -8.25
CA ARG A 244 -20.42 -4.71 -7.57
C ARG A 244 -19.82 -3.97 -6.38
N ASN A 245 -18.75 -4.49 -5.78
CA ASN A 245 -18.23 -4.01 -4.51
C ASN A 245 -16.80 -3.47 -4.55
N PHE A 246 -15.99 -3.80 -5.55
CA PHE A 246 -14.56 -3.43 -5.63
C PHE A 246 -14.16 -2.82 -6.97
N LEU A 247 -15.14 -2.53 -7.82
CA LEU A 247 -14.96 -1.80 -9.07
C LEU A 247 -15.82 -0.54 -9.02
N HIS A 248 -15.22 0.64 -9.18
CA HIS A 248 -15.98 1.88 -9.18
C HIS A 248 -16.52 2.13 -10.58
N ARG A 249 -17.84 2.17 -10.70
CA ARG A 249 -18.55 2.55 -11.92
C ARG A 249 -19.44 3.75 -11.62
N PRO A 250 -19.11 4.96 -12.12
CA PRO A 250 -19.84 6.18 -11.79
C PRO A 250 -21.35 6.11 -12.04
N SER A 251 -21.76 5.36 -13.06
CA SER A 251 -23.16 5.18 -13.45
C SER A 251 -23.97 4.25 -12.53
N SER A 252 -23.33 3.49 -11.64
CA SER A 252 -24.01 2.46 -10.84
C SER A 252 -24.53 2.97 -9.49
N SER A 253 -24.46 4.28 -9.22
CA SER A 253 -24.95 4.94 -7.99
C SER A 253 -24.40 4.40 -6.64
N ARG A 254 -23.39 3.52 -6.66
CA ARG A 254 -22.78 2.87 -5.48
C ARG A 254 -21.60 3.69 -4.98
N MET A 255 -21.85 4.68 -4.13
CA MET A 255 -20.77 5.57 -3.65
C MET A 255 -19.69 4.85 -2.82
N ARG A 256 -20.05 3.75 -2.13
CA ARG A 256 -19.07 2.93 -1.39
C ARG A 256 -17.91 2.43 -2.24
N THR A 257 -18.11 2.27 -3.56
CA THR A 257 -17.05 1.81 -4.45
C THR A 257 -16.01 2.88 -4.74
N LEU A 258 -16.24 4.16 -4.39
CA LEU A 258 -15.21 5.20 -4.40
C LEU A 258 -14.07 4.87 -3.42
N LEU A 259 -14.37 4.16 -2.33
CA LEU A 259 -13.38 3.73 -1.34
C LEU A 259 -12.81 2.35 -1.68
N THR A 260 -13.69 1.35 -1.87
CA THR A 260 -13.23 -0.03 -2.01
C THR A 260 -12.46 -0.27 -3.31
N SER A 261 -12.68 0.53 -4.35
CA SER A 261 -11.89 0.45 -5.59
C SER A 261 -10.43 0.86 -5.39
N VAL A 262 -10.14 1.73 -4.39
CA VAL A 262 -8.77 2.18 -4.06
C VAL A 262 -7.89 0.99 -3.67
N PHE A 263 -8.47 -0.03 -3.03
CA PHE A 263 -7.75 -1.22 -2.57
C PHE A 263 -7.84 -2.41 -3.54
N SER A 264 -8.36 -2.19 -4.75
CA SER A 264 -8.74 -3.25 -5.67
C SER A 264 -7.83 -3.31 -6.89
N HIS A 265 -7.34 -4.50 -7.21
CA HIS A 265 -6.51 -4.77 -8.38
C HIS A 265 -6.95 -6.09 -9.01
N GLN A 266 -7.09 -6.14 -10.33
CA GLN A 266 -7.55 -7.34 -11.05
C GLN A 266 -6.44 -8.13 -11.73
N THR A 267 -5.36 -7.44 -12.15
CA THR A 267 -4.26 -8.05 -12.87
C THR A 267 -3.00 -8.04 -12.01
N LEU A 268 -2.16 -9.07 -12.17
CA LEU A 268 -0.94 -9.22 -11.39
C LEU A 268 0.03 -8.04 -11.61
N ILE A 269 0.13 -7.55 -12.85
CA ILE A 269 0.99 -6.40 -13.18
C ILE A 269 0.47 -5.12 -12.52
N HIS A 270 -0.84 -4.86 -12.59
CA HIS A 270 -1.42 -3.68 -11.95
C HIS A 270 -1.25 -3.71 -10.43
N PHE A 271 -1.45 -4.88 -9.82
CA PHE A 271 -1.20 -5.12 -8.39
C PHE A 271 0.29 -4.92 -8.03
N GLY A 272 1.20 -5.55 -8.78
CA GLY A 272 2.64 -5.52 -8.50
C GLY A 272 3.22 -4.12 -8.62
N LEU A 273 2.94 -3.41 -9.72
CA LEU A 273 3.45 -2.05 -9.95
C LEU A 273 2.92 -1.06 -8.90
N ASN A 274 1.62 -1.13 -8.54
CA ASN A 274 1.07 -0.25 -7.50
C ASN A 274 1.71 -0.50 -6.14
N ASN A 275 1.79 -1.76 -5.69
CA ASN A 275 2.32 -2.05 -4.35
C ASN A 275 3.83 -1.82 -4.26
N MET A 276 4.57 -1.98 -5.35
CA MET A 276 5.98 -1.62 -5.41
C MET A 276 6.19 -0.09 -5.39
N ALA A 277 5.38 0.67 -6.13
CA ALA A 277 5.41 2.13 -6.07
C ALA A 277 5.00 2.63 -4.66
N LEU A 278 3.96 2.03 -4.07
CA LEU A 278 3.56 2.31 -2.70
C LEU A 278 4.68 1.96 -1.70
N TRP A 279 5.37 0.84 -1.87
CA TRP A 279 6.53 0.49 -1.05
C TRP A 279 7.64 1.53 -1.19
N SER A 280 7.85 2.06 -2.39
CA SER A 280 8.91 3.03 -2.69
C SER A 280 8.64 4.40 -2.07
N PHE A 281 7.41 4.93 -2.23
CA PHE A 281 7.07 6.32 -1.91
C PHE A 281 6.17 6.49 -0.67
N GLY A 282 5.51 5.42 -0.23
CA GLY A 282 4.33 5.46 0.67
C GLY A 282 4.52 6.33 1.91
N GLY A 283 5.23 5.85 2.93
CA GLY A 283 5.25 6.55 4.22
C GLY A 283 6.33 7.61 4.39
N ALA A 284 7.37 7.63 3.56
CA ALA A 284 8.54 8.48 3.80
C ALA A 284 8.21 9.98 3.74
N ALA A 285 7.40 10.38 2.75
CA ALA A 285 7.04 11.77 2.55
C ALA A 285 6.07 12.30 3.61
N LEU A 286 5.06 11.50 3.97
CA LEU A 286 4.13 11.89 5.03
C LEU A 286 4.85 11.95 6.38
N TYR A 287 5.75 10.99 6.64
CA TYR A 287 6.59 11.03 7.83
C TYR A 287 7.44 12.31 7.87
N ALA A 288 8.14 12.65 6.78
CA ALA A 288 8.91 13.89 6.71
C ALA A 288 8.05 15.16 6.91
N ALA A 289 6.89 15.26 6.24
CA ALA A 289 5.99 16.40 6.36
C ALA A 289 5.40 16.53 7.78
N SER A 290 5.05 15.42 8.42
CA SER A 290 4.55 15.42 9.81
C SER A 290 5.63 15.85 10.82
N GLN A 291 6.90 15.53 10.57
CA GLN A 291 8.00 15.96 11.44
C GLN A 291 8.23 17.49 11.36
N GLN A 292 8.04 18.12 10.20
CA GLN A 292 8.20 19.57 10.04
C GLN A 292 7.22 20.40 10.89
N HIS A 293 6.02 19.89 11.12
CA HIS A 293 4.97 20.59 11.84
C HIS A 293 4.62 19.94 13.18
N LYS A 294 5.42 18.98 13.64
CA LYS A 294 5.12 18.14 14.79
C LYS A 294 4.89 18.98 16.04
N ARG A 295 3.70 18.86 16.62
CA ARG A 295 3.34 19.52 17.89
C ARG A 295 2.91 18.51 18.94
N VAL A 296 2.26 17.43 18.52
CA VAL A 296 1.78 16.38 19.42
C VAL A 296 2.61 15.11 19.20
N PRO A 297 3.43 14.67 20.19
CA PRO A 297 4.13 13.38 20.14
C PRO A 297 3.13 12.23 19.92
N GLU A 298 3.50 11.23 19.11
CA GLU A 298 2.63 10.10 18.79
C GLU A 298 3.33 8.76 19.00
N ALA A 299 2.58 7.75 19.44
CA ALA A 299 3.07 6.39 19.56
C ALA A 299 3.29 5.71 18.20
N SER A 300 2.52 6.07 17.16
CA SER A 300 2.63 5.49 15.83
C SER A 300 2.17 6.45 14.73
N PRO A 301 2.88 6.52 13.58
CA PRO A 301 2.43 7.29 12.41
C PRO A 301 1.34 6.57 11.58
N THR A 302 1.04 5.30 11.89
CA THR A 302 0.14 4.45 11.09
C THR A 302 -1.26 5.05 10.89
N PRO A 303 -1.97 5.55 11.93
CA PRO A 303 -3.32 6.09 11.74
C PRO A 303 -3.36 7.25 10.75
N HIS A 304 -2.39 8.17 10.84
CA HIS A 304 -2.28 9.30 9.92
C HIS A 304 -2.10 8.84 8.48
N PHE A 305 -1.17 7.90 8.26
CA PHE A 305 -0.88 7.40 6.92
C PHE A 305 -2.06 6.66 6.28
N LEU A 306 -2.75 5.80 7.04
CA LEU A 306 -3.92 5.08 6.53
C LEU A 306 -5.05 6.04 6.16
N ALA A 307 -5.31 7.06 6.99
CA ALA A 307 -6.31 8.07 6.70
C ALA A 307 -5.94 8.93 5.49
N PHE A 308 -4.69 9.41 5.41
CA PHE A 308 -4.16 10.12 4.25
C PHE A 308 -4.34 9.31 2.97
N PHE A 309 -3.90 8.05 2.95
CA PHE A 309 -3.93 7.21 1.76
C PHE A 309 -5.37 6.94 1.29
N ALA A 310 -6.26 6.60 2.23
CA ALA A 310 -7.66 6.35 1.89
C ALA A 310 -8.35 7.62 1.39
N THR A 311 -8.13 8.77 2.04
CA THR A 311 -8.68 10.07 1.60
C THR A 311 -8.13 10.49 0.23
N ALA A 312 -6.82 10.34 -0.02
CA ALA A 312 -6.21 10.64 -1.31
C ALA A 312 -6.80 9.77 -2.43
N GLY A 313 -7.01 8.47 -2.16
CA GLY A 313 -7.63 7.55 -3.10
C GLY A 313 -9.10 7.90 -3.38
N VAL A 314 -9.89 8.19 -2.35
CA VAL A 314 -11.29 8.60 -2.50
C VAL A 314 -11.39 9.95 -3.23
N PHE A 315 -10.49 10.90 -2.95
CA PHE A 315 -10.42 12.17 -3.67
C PHE A 315 -10.15 11.95 -5.16
N ALA A 316 -9.13 11.16 -5.50
CA ALA A 316 -8.81 10.83 -6.88
C ALA A 316 -9.97 10.12 -7.61
N ALA A 317 -10.61 9.15 -6.96
CA ALA A 317 -11.77 8.44 -7.50
C ALA A 317 -12.96 9.39 -7.71
N THR A 318 -13.20 10.33 -6.79
CA THR A 318 -14.26 11.33 -6.91
C THR A 318 -14.01 12.30 -8.06
N VAL A 319 -12.77 12.75 -8.30
CA VAL A 319 -12.47 13.61 -9.46
C VAL A 319 -12.72 12.86 -10.76
N SER A 320 -12.25 11.61 -10.88
CA SER A 320 -12.54 10.75 -12.04
C SER A 320 -14.05 10.53 -12.22
N HIS A 321 -14.80 10.34 -11.14
CA HIS A 321 -16.26 10.26 -11.15
C HIS A 321 -16.91 11.52 -11.70
N ILE A 322 -16.48 12.71 -11.25
CA ILE A 322 -17.01 14.00 -11.69
C ILE A 322 -16.76 14.19 -13.19
N VAL A 323 -15.55 13.91 -13.66
CA VAL A 323 -15.21 14.00 -15.09
C VAL A 323 -16.09 13.04 -15.90
N THR A 324 -16.28 11.81 -15.42
CA THR A 324 -17.16 10.83 -16.07
C THR A 324 -18.61 11.30 -16.09
N ALA A 325 -19.10 11.94 -15.01
CA ALA A 325 -20.44 12.52 -14.94
C ALA A 325 -20.64 13.63 -15.97
N ILE A 326 -19.67 14.54 -16.11
CA ILE A 326 -19.69 15.64 -17.08
C ILE A 326 -19.70 15.06 -18.52
N ARG A 327 -18.83 14.08 -18.78
CA ARG A 327 -18.77 13.40 -20.08
C ARG A 327 -20.07 12.68 -20.40
N PHE A 328 -20.68 12.01 -19.42
CA PHE A 328 -21.96 11.33 -19.58
C PHE A 328 -23.06 12.31 -20.00
N ARG A 329 -23.18 13.44 -19.29
CA ARG A 329 -24.17 14.49 -19.62
C ARG A 329 -23.96 15.07 -21.01
N ARG A 330 -22.70 15.34 -21.40
CA ARG A 330 -22.36 15.84 -22.74
C ARG A 330 -22.72 14.84 -23.84
N VAL A 331 -22.36 13.57 -23.68
CA VAL A 331 -22.70 12.53 -24.68
C VAL A 331 -24.21 12.33 -24.75
N ALA A 332 -24.92 12.34 -23.61
CA ALA A 332 -26.37 12.22 -23.59
C ALA A 332 -27.06 13.38 -24.33
N ALA A 333 -26.56 14.61 -24.15
CA ALA A 333 -27.09 15.80 -24.83
C ALA A 333 -26.80 15.80 -26.34
N LEU A 334 -25.62 15.34 -26.76
CA LEU A 334 -25.17 15.42 -28.16
C LEU A 334 -25.54 14.19 -29.01
N ARG A 335 -25.62 13.00 -28.41
CA ARG A 335 -25.75 11.72 -29.11
C ARG A 335 -26.86 10.83 -28.57
N GLY A 336 -27.66 11.32 -27.62
CA GLY A 336 -28.75 10.58 -27.00
C GLY A 336 -28.34 9.74 -25.79
N LEU A 337 -29.33 9.43 -24.96
CA LEU A 337 -29.15 8.75 -23.69
C LEU A 337 -28.63 7.32 -23.86
N ASP A 338 -29.08 6.59 -24.87
CA ASP A 338 -28.69 5.20 -25.10
C ASP A 338 -27.21 5.08 -25.46
N VAL A 339 -26.69 6.00 -26.27
CA VAL A 339 -25.26 6.10 -26.58
C VAL A 339 -24.45 6.43 -25.33
N ALA A 340 -24.93 7.35 -24.48
CA ALA A 340 -24.25 7.67 -23.22
C ALA A 340 -24.19 6.46 -22.27
N LYS A 341 -25.28 5.67 -22.19
CA LYS A 341 -25.35 4.45 -21.37
C LYS A 341 -24.42 3.35 -21.88
N SER A 342 -24.37 3.14 -23.20
CA SER A 342 -23.56 2.09 -23.82
C SER A 342 -22.07 2.42 -23.90
N THR A 343 -21.69 3.70 -23.83
CA THR A 343 -20.28 4.14 -23.90
C THR A 343 -19.75 4.56 -22.52
N VAL A 344 -19.99 5.81 -22.11
CA VAL A 344 -19.51 6.40 -20.85
C VAL A 344 -20.07 5.67 -19.64
N GLY A 345 -21.33 5.22 -19.71
CA GLY A 345 -21.99 4.47 -18.64
C GLY A 345 -21.35 3.13 -18.31
N ARG A 346 -20.50 2.58 -19.18
CA ARG A 346 -19.75 1.34 -18.94
C ARG A 346 -18.38 1.55 -18.32
N GLN A 347 -17.89 2.80 -18.29
CA GLN A 347 -16.56 3.10 -17.77
C GLN A 347 -16.48 2.79 -16.28
N ALA A 348 -15.40 2.11 -15.90
CA ALA A 348 -15.15 1.73 -14.54
C ALA A 348 -13.65 1.75 -14.25
N SER A 349 -13.30 2.07 -13.01
CA SER A 349 -11.90 2.13 -12.56
C SER A 349 -11.72 1.49 -11.18
N LEU A 350 -10.49 1.06 -10.94
CA LEU A 350 -9.99 0.51 -9.69
C LEU A 350 -8.48 0.71 -9.62
N GLY A 351 -7.92 0.56 -8.43
CA GLY A 351 -6.49 0.67 -8.16
C GLY A 351 -6.17 1.80 -7.18
N SER A 352 -5.03 1.65 -6.53
CA SER A 352 -4.52 2.64 -5.59
C SER A 352 -3.75 3.79 -6.24
N SER A 353 -3.67 3.82 -7.58
CA SER A 353 -2.71 4.66 -8.30
C SER A 353 -2.84 6.15 -8.00
N GLY A 354 -4.06 6.67 -7.80
CA GLY A 354 -4.26 8.06 -7.35
C GLY A 354 -3.66 8.36 -5.98
N ALA A 355 -3.83 7.46 -5.00
CA ALA A 355 -3.22 7.59 -3.67
C ALA A 355 -1.69 7.42 -3.72
N VAL A 356 -1.20 6.53 -4.58
CA VAL A 356 0.25 6.36 -4.83
C VAL A 356 0.84 7.60 -5.50
N TYR A 357 0.14 8.21 -6.45
CA TYR A 357 0.53 9.48 -7.07
C TYR A 357 0.63 10.61 -6.02
N ALA A 358 -0.32 10.67 -5.09
CA ALA A 358 -0.24 11.63 -3.98
C ALA A 358 1.02 11.41 -3.14
N ALA A 359 1.33 10.17 -2.76
CA ALA A 359 2.54 9.85 -2.00
C ALA A 359 3.83 10.14 -2.79
N LEU A 360 3.84 9.89 -4.10
CA LEU A 360 4.96 10.21 -4.99
C LEU A 360 5.21 11.72 -5.06
N VAL A 361 4.18 12.53 -5.29
CA VAL A 361 4.33 13.99 -5.35
C VAL A 361 4.77 14.55 -4.00
N MET A 362 4.19 14.07 -2.90
CA MET A 362 4.69 14.43 -1.57
C MET A 362 6.17 14.06 -1.40
N SER A 363 6.60 12.90 -1.91
CA SER A 363 8.01 12.48 -1.84
C SER A 363 8.92 13.42 -2.64
N ALA A 364 8.46 13.88 -3.80
CA ALA A 364 9.20 14.85 -4.61
C ALA A 364 9.35 16.20 -3.88
N CYS A 365 8.32 16.64 -3.17
CA CYS A 365 8.37 17.85 -2.35
C CYS A 365 9.27 17.69 -1.11
N ALA A 366 9.20 16.53 -0.44
CA ALA A 366 9.96 16.26 0.77
C ALA A 366 11.45 16.02 0.51
N PHE A 367 11.78 15.42 -0.64
CA PHE A 367 13.13 14.98 -1.00
C PHE A 367 13.45 15.37 -2.45
N PRO A 368 13.63 16.67 -2.77
CA PRO A 368 13.81 17.14 -4.15
C PRO A 368 15.05 16.53 -4.84
N ASP A 369 16.08 16.19 -4.06
CA ASP A 369 17.32 15.60 -4.55
C ASP A 369 17.26 14.06 -4.69
N ALA A 370 16.13 13.44 -4.32
CA ALA A 370 15.97 12.00 -4.46
C ALA A 370 16.00 11.60 -5.94
N LYS A 371 16.66 10.47 -6.23
CA LYS A 371 16.75 9.91 -7.58
C LYS A 371 15.80 8.73 -7.72
N LEU A 372 15.02 8.71 -8.79
CA LEU A 372 14.18 7.59 -9.18
C LEU A 372 14.94 6.69 -10.14
N GLY A 373 14.86 5.38 -9.93
CA GLY A 373 15.28 4.38 -10.91
C GLY A 373 14.08 3.93 -11.76
N ILE A 374 14.33 3.57 -13.02
CA ILE A 374 13.35 2.86 -13.82
C ILE A 374 13.28 1.41 -13.30
N ILE A 375 12.08 0.91 -13.02
CA ILE A 375 11.84 -0.43 -12.45
C ILE A 375 12.62 -1.53 -13.17
N LEU A 376 12.64 -1.50 -14.51
CA LEU A 376 13.31 -2.52 -15.35
C LEU A 376 14.76 -2.18 -15.69
N LEU A 377 15.21 -0.95 -15.42
CA LEU A 377 16.56 -0.46 -15.72
C LEU A 377 17.06 0.36 -14.52
N PRO A 378 17.36 -0.29 -13.37
CA PRO A 378 17.67 0.41 -12.12
C PRO A 378 18.98 1.23 -12.17
N PHE A 379 19.84 0.97 -13.17
CA PHE A 379 21.07 1.73 -13.41
C PHE A 379 20.82 3.09 -14.05
N VAL A 380 19.63 3.31 -14.63
CA VAL A 380 19.19 4.60 -15.16
C VAL A 380 18.42 5.31 -14.07
N THR A 381 19.01 6.37 -13.52
CA THR A 381 18.36 7.20 -12.49
C THR A 381 18.20 8.64 -12.94
N PHE A 382 17.12 9.28 -12.51
CA PHE A 382 16.83 10.68 -12.77
C PHE A 382 16.22 11.35 -11.54
N PRO A 383 16.31 12.69 -11.41
CA PRO A 383 15.72 13.41 -10.28
C PRO A 383 14.22 13.15 -10.17
N ILE A 384 13.72 12.98 -8.94
CA ILE A 384 12.31 12.68 -8.68
C ILE A 384 11.36 13.73 -9.26
N GLY A 385 11.76 15.00 -9.25
CA GLY A 385 10.98 16.08 -9.88
C GLY A 385 10.80 15.89 -11.38
N VAL A 386 11.85 15.46 -12.09
CA VAL A 386 11.76 15.13 -13.53
C VAL A 386 10.83 13.94 -13.75
N GLY A 387 10.89 12.94 -12.88
CA GLY A 387 9.98 11.80 -12.92
C GLY A 387 8.52 12.18 -12.77
N VAL A 388 8.22 12.99 -11.75
CA VAL A 388 6.87 13.51 -11.52
C VAL A 388 6.39 14.33 -12.71
N ALA A 389 7.23 15.24 -13.22
CA ALA A 389 6.88 16.05 -14.38
C ALA A 389 6.59 15.18 -15.63
N GLY A 390 7.41 14.16 -15.88
CA GLY A 390 7.20 13.22 -16.98
C GLY A 390 5.92 12.40 -16.84
N LEU A 391 5.61 11.93 -15.63
CA LEU A 391 4.37 11.20 -15.34
C LEU A 391 3.12 12.08 -15.51
N VAL A 392 3.14 13.32 -15.01
CA VAL A 392 2.07 14.30 -15.21
C VAL A 392 1.90 14.63 -16.70
N ALA A 393 3.00 14.81 -17.43
CA ALA A 393 2.96 15.05 -18.87
C ALA A 393 2.36 13.86 -19.63
N LEU A 394 2.68 12.62 -19.22
CA LEU A 394 2.11 11.41 -19.80
C LEU A 394 0.60 11.32 -19.56
N ASP A 395 0.12 11.70 -18.37
CA ASP A 395 -1.32 11.72 -18.09
C ASP A 395 -2.05 12.83 -18.89
N VAL A 396 -1.44 14.01 -19.01
CA VAL A 396 -1.99 15.09 -19.86
C VAL A 396 -2.03 14.66 -21.32
N ALA A 397 -0.95 14.06 -21.84
CA ALA A 397 -0.92 13.49 -23.19
C ALA A 397 -1.98 12.40 -23.35
N GLY A 398 -2.14 11.52 -22.37
CA GLY A 398 -3.17 10.49 -22.36
C GLY A 398 -4.59 11.06 -22.40
N ILE A 399 -4.85 12.18 -21.74
CA ILE A 399 -6.13 12.90 -21.83
C ILE A 399 -6.34 13.50 -23.22
N VAL A 400 -5.33 14.20 -23.76
CA VAL A 400 -5.40 14.88 -25.08
C VAL A 400 -5.54 13.87 -26.22
N LEU A 401 -4.72 12.82 -26.20
CA LEU A 401 -4.70 11.72 -27.17
C LEU A 401 -5.76 10.66 -26.90
N ARG A 402 -6.55 10.82 -25.83
CA ARG A 402 -7.68 9.96 -25.44
C ARG A 402 -7.31 8.49 -25.18
N TRP A 403 -6.12 8.25 -24.62
CA TRP A 403 -5.74 6.94 -24.12
C TRP A 403 -6.69 6.50 -23.00
N ARG A 404 -6.99 5.20 -22.98
CA ARG A 404 -7.98 4.60 -22.08
C ARG A 404 -7.40 3.52 -21.15
N LEU A 405 -6.10 3.25 -21.28
CA LEU A 405 -5.42 2.23 -20.48
C LEU A 405 -5.33 2.62 -19.00
N PHE A 406 -5.27 3.93 -18.69
CA PHE A 406 -5.11 4.45 -17.34
C PHE A 406 -6.21 5.46 -16.98
N ASP A 407 -6.50 5.59 -15.68
CA ASP A 407 -7.37 6.64 -15.16
C ASP A 407 -6.55 7.93 -14.95
N HIS A 408 -6.23 8.60 -16.06
CA HIS A 408 -5.40 9.81 -16.09
C HIS A 408 -5.95 10.92 -15.18
N TRP A 409 -7.28 11.05 -15.07
CA TRP A 409 -7.90 12.06 -14.20
C TRP A 409 -7.71 11.73 -12.73
N ALA A 410 -7.79 10.46 -12.34
CA ALA A 410 -7.48 10.04 -10.97
C ALA A 410 -6.00 10.26 -10.63
N HIS A 411 -5.07 10.02 -11.56
CA HIS A 411 -3.64 10.26 -11.34
C HIS A 411 -3.33 11.74 -11.12
N LEU A 412 -3.82 12.62 -12.00
CA LEU A 412 -3.63 14.07 -11.86
C LEU A 412 -4.28 14.62 -10.59
N ALA A 413 -5.46 14.11 -10.22
CA ALA A 413 -6.11 14.45 -8.96
C ALA A 413 -5.27 14.00 -7.75
N GLY A 414 -4.68 12.80 -7.82
CA GLY A 414 -3.74 12.29 -6.82
C GLY A 414 -2.52 13.19 -6.68
N ALA A 415 -1.90 13.58 -7.79
CA ALA A 415 -0.76 14.51 -7.80
C ALA A 415 -1.10 15.84 -7.12
N ALA A 416 -2.22 16.46 -7.52
CA ALA A 416 -2.69 17.71 -6.94
C ALA A 416 -2.98 17.58 -5.43
N PHE A 417 -3.63 16.49 -5.03
CA PHE A 417 -3.91 16.21 -3.62
C PHE A 417 -2.60 16.08 -2.82
N GLY A 418 -1.62 15.32 -3.32
CA GLY A 418 -0.32 15.14 -2.67
C GLY A 418 0.41 16.47 -2.47
N TYR A 419 0.47 17.31 -3.51
CA TYR A 419 1.08 18.63 -3.43
C TYR A 419 0.43 19.51 -2.35
N VAL A 420 -0.91 19.61 -2.36
CA VAL A 420 -1.66 20.39 -1.36
C VAL A 420 -1.48 19.82 0.05
N TYR A 421 -1.51 18.49 0.18
CA TYR A 421 -1.37 17.83 1.48
C TYR A 421 0.03 18.03 2.08
N PHE A 422 1.08 18.05 1.26
CA PHE A 422 2.43 18.37 1.72
C PHE A 422 2.50 19.76 2.35
N HIS A 423 1.94 20.77 1.69
CA HIS A 423 2.03 22.16 2.15
C HIS A 423 1.07 22.51 3.29
N VAL A 424 -0.12 21.91 3.33
CA VAL A 424 -1.18 22.31 4.28
C VAL A 424 -1.71 21.13 5.10
N GLY A 425 -1.76 19.94 4.52
CA GLY A 425 -2.38 18.75 5.14
C GLY A 425 -1.66 18.28 6.40
N ALA A 426 -0.33 18.26 6.41
CA ALA A 426 0.44 17.86 7.60
C ALA A 426 0.24 18.83 8.78
N LYS A 427 0.18 20.14 8.51
CA LYS A 427 -0.17 21.13 9.54
C LYS A 427 -1.62 20.96 10.02
N ALA A 428 -2.57 20.79 9.09
CA ALA A 428 -3.97 20.60 9.42
C ALA A 428 -4.21 19.34 10.29
N TRP A 429 -3.43 18.28 10.08
CA TRP A 429 -3.42 17.09 10.94
C TRP A 429 -3.03 17.42 12.39
N GLU A 430 -1.98 18.20 12.59
CA GLU A 430 -1.52 18.60 13.92
C GLU A 430 -2.52 19.54 14.61
N ASP A 431 -3.10 20.49 13.87
CA ASP A 431 -4.14 21.39 14.38
C ASP A 431 -5.40 20.60 14.79
N LEU A 432 -5.81 19.60 14.00
CA LEU A 432 -6.92 18.71 14.32
C LEU A 432 -6.66 17.92 15.61
N LYS A 433 -5.45 17.35 15.76
CA LYS A 433 -5.07 16.65 16.99
C LYS A 433 -5.11 17.56 18.22
N LEU A 434 -4.62 18.79 18.11
CA LEU A 434 -4.65 19.75 19.22
C LEU A 434 -6.09 20.09 19.63
N MET A 435 -6.97 20.34 18.65
CA MET A 435 -8.39 20.59 18.91
C MET A 435 -9.05 19.41 19.63
N LEU A 436 -8.87 18.20 19.12
CA LEU A 436 -9.44 16.98 19.71
C LEU A 436 -8.87 16.68 21.10
N LEU A 437 -7.58 16.94 21.31
CA LEU A 437 -6.95 16.77 22.61
C LEU A 437 -7.54 17.74 23.64
N ALA A 438 -7.79 18.99 23.26
CA ALA A 438 -8.45 19.96 24.13
C ALA A 438 -9.85 19.49 24.54
N GLN A 439 -10.63 18.95 23.59
CA GLN A 439 -11.93 18.35 23.87
C GLN A 439 -11.83 17.13 24.79
N MET A 440 -10.87 16.23 24.54
CA MET A 440 -10.64 15.05 25.38
C MET A 440 -10.31 15.42 26.84
N ARG A 441 -9.61 16.53 27.06
CA ARG A 441 -9.29 17.03 28.40
C ARG A 441 -10.45 17.73 29.09
N ALA A 442 -11.31 18.42 28.33
CA ALA A 442 -12.49 19.10 28.87
C ALA A 442 -13.58 18.13 29.37
N HIS A 443 -13.58 16.88 28.89
CA HIS A 443 -14.54 15.84 29.26
C HIS A 443 -14.00 14.84 30.31
N LYS A 444 -12.79 15.06 30.85
CA LYS A 444 -12.28 14.36 32.03
C LYS A 444 -12.58 15.19 33.26
#